data_AF-A0A964AMT9-F1
#
_entry.id   AF-A0A964AMT9-F1
#
_cell.length_a   1.000
_cell.length_b   1.000
_cell.length_c   1.000
_cell.angle_alpha   90.00
_cell.angle_beta   90.00
_cell.angle_gamma   90.00
#
_symmetry.space_group_name_H-M   'P 1'
#
loop_
_entity.id
_entity.type
_entity.pdbx_description
1 polymer ?
#
loop_
_entity_poly.entity_id
_entity_poly.type
_entity_poly.pdbx_seq_one_letter_code
_entity_poly.pdbx_strand_id
1 'polypeptide(L)'
;MMTSPLSGAAWAGGCPAPTTSAEVSTHARAAADAFFVTADQDAFVTAVAAMRAAAPCLGEPITGEHAAQLHLVGALEALVEQRDADVTRALRAAVAASGTFDLTGTQAPPGSPLRTALDQARADQVDSAEPVAAPRCVTVWVDGTPSTSRATDRPAVLQPVGPGHEVLWTQVLAAGEDPPPVSAACGDDRLTRRDGGGSAPAAKVGLGAGAAVSAGAAGAFLFLADRAKTEWQGIADQIAVDDPEILDPTPQQVSHFTETLPRQANAFSGAAIGAGAVALGLGATLVLTW
;
A
#
# COMPACT_ATOMS: atom_id res chain seq x y z
N MET A 1 37.84 -17.69 -19.14
CA MET A 1 36.70 -16.78 -18.98
C MET A 1 36.20 -16.95 -17.56
N MET A 2 36.54 -16.00 -16.69
CA MET A 2 36.14 -16.01 -15.28
C MET A 2 34.83 -15.24 -15.16
N THR A 3 33.73 -15.96 -14.97
CA THR A 3 32.47 -15.37 -14.52
C THR A 3 32.63 -15.04 -13.04
N SER A 4 32.87 -13.76 -12.72
CA SER A 4 32.81 -13.27 -11.35
C SER A 4 31.37 -13.43 -10.84
N PRO A 5 31.12 -14.20 -9.77
CA PRO A 5 29.85 -14.12 -9.08
C PRO A 5 29.78 -12.72 -8.48
N LEU A 6 28.82 -11.91 -8.91
CA LEU A 6 28.42 -10.73 -8.17
C LEU A 6 27.83 -11.25 -6.85
N SER A 7 28.70 -11.34 -5.84
CA SER A 7 28.33 -11.67 -4.48
C SER A 7 27.25 -10.69 -4.04
N GLY A 8 26.06 -11.22 -3.77
CA GLY A 8 24.98 -10.49 -3.13
C GLY A 8 25.50 -9.93 -1.82
N ALA A 9 25.73 -8.62 -1.80
CA ALA A 9 25.90 -7.89 -0.55
C ALA A 9 24.60 -8.11 0.23
N ALA A 10 24.70 -8.92 1.28
CA ALA A 10 23.63 -9.09 2.23
C ALA A 10 23.23 -7.70 2.73
N TRP A 11 21.99 -7.30 2.46
CA TRP A 11 21.32 -6.17 3.09
C TRP A 11 21.07 -6.51 4.57
N ALA A 12 22.16 -6.69 5.33
CA ALA A 12 22.14 -6.69 6.79
C ALA A 12 22.15 -5.25 7.34
N GLY A 13 22.26 -4.25 6.46
CA GLY A 13 21.86 -2.88 6.76
C GLY A 13 20.34 -2.84 6.86
N GLY A 14 19.81 -3.36 7.96
CA GLY A 14 18.39 -3.29 8.28
C GLY A 14 17.91 -1.85 8.14
N CYS A 15 16.67 -1.70 7.71
CA CYS A 15 16.04 -0.40 7.62
C CYS A 15 16.18 0.33 8.97
N PRO A 16 16.75 1.56 8.99
CA PRO A 16 17.05 2.26 10.23
C PRO A 16 15.79 2.52 11.06
N ALA A 17 14.64 2.64 10.38
CA ALA A 17 13.31 2.58 10.96
C ALA A 17 12.36 1.90 9.95
N PRO A 18 11.37 1.13 10.43
CA PRO A 18 10.29 0.64 9.57
C PRO A 18 9.47 1.82 9.04
N THR A 19 9.13 1.80 7.76
CA THR A 19 8.22 2.74 7.10
C THR A 19 6.81 2.17 7.07
N THR A 20 5.83 3.07 6.95
CA THR A 20 4.41 2.70 6.84
C THR A 20 3.96 2.70 5.38
N SER A 21 2.90 1.96 5.09
CA SER A 21 2.25 1.99 3.77
C SER A 21 1.77 3.39 3.41
N ALA A 22 1.28 4.17 4.40
CA ALA A 22 0.85 5.54 4.21
C ALA A 22 1.99 6.48 3.79
N GLU A 23 3.19 6.27 4.32
CA GLU A 23 4.40 7.03 3.94
C GLU A 23 4.82 6.73 2.50
N VAL A 24 4.89 5.44 2.14
CA VAL A 24 5.19 5.01 0.77
C VAL A 24 4.16 5.56 -0.23
N SER A 25 2.86 5.47 0.09
CA SER A 25 1.79 6.05 -0.73
C SER A 25 1.83 7.58 -0.78
N THR A 26 2.41 8.25 0.21
CA THR A 26 2.62 9.71 0.16
C THR A 26 3.69 10.04 -0.88
N HIS A 27 4.81 9.31 -0.92
CA HIS A 27 5.82 9.50 -1.96
C HIS A 27 5.33 9.11 -3.35
N ALA A 28 4.56 8.02 -3.46
CA ALA A 28 4.01 7.58 -4.74
C ALA A 28 3.02 8.62 -5.32
N ARG A 29 2.13 9.17 -4.49
CA ARG A 29 1.22 10.26 -4.88
C ARG A 29 1.98 11.52 -5.26
N ALA A 30 3.00 11.91 -4.48
CA ALA A 30 3.83 13.07 -4.80
C ALA A 30 4.52 12.91 -6.17
N ALA A 31 4.98 11.71 -6.53
CA ALA A 31 5.52 11.43 -7.85
C ALA A 31 4.44 11.54 -8.95
N ALA A 32 3.26 10.95 -8.73
CA ALA A 32 2.16 11.04 -9.69
C ALA A 32 1.70 12.51 -9.90
N ASP A 33 1.56 13.29 -8.84
CA ASP A 33 1.20 14.71 -8.91
C ASP A 33 2.28 15.52 -9.64
N ALA A 34 3.56 15.26 -9.33
CA ALA A 34 4.68 15.92 -10.00
C ALA A 34 4.65 15.67 -11.52
N PHE A 35 4.32 14.45 -11.93
CA PHE A 35 4.23 14.03 -13.33
C PHE A 35 2.99 14.58 -14.04
N PHE A 36 1.79 14.35 -13.49
CA PHE A 36 0.52 14.65 -14.16
C PHE A 36 0.04 16.10 -13.98
N VAL A 37 0.31 16.71 -12.83
CA VAL A 37 -0.26 18.02 -12.47
C VAL A 37 0.71 19.14 -12.77
N THR A 38 1.96 19.00 -12.31
CA THR A 38 2.94 20.10 -12.40
C THR A 38 3.93 19.97 -13.54
N ALA A 39 4.06 18.77 -14.13
CA ALA A 39 5.11 18.42 -15.09
C ALA A 39 6.53 18.81 -14.59
N ASP A 40 6.77 18.64 -13.28
CA ASP A 40 8.02 19.00 -12.62
C ASP A 40 8.90 17.75 -12.54
N GLN A 41 9.87 17.67 -13.46
CA GLN A 41 10.74 16.51 -13.58
C GLN A 41 11.65 16.33 -12.36
N ASP A 42 12.15 17.41 -11.76
CA ASP A 42 13.05 17.32 -10.60
C ASP A 42 12.27 16.86 -9.36
N ALA A 43 11.05 17.36 -9.18
CA ALA A 43 10.15 16.89 -8.12
C ALA A 43 9.75 15.41 -8.32
N PHE A 44 9.49 15.00 -9.57
CA PHE A 44 9.20 13.61 -9.91
C PHE A 44 10.37 12.68 -9.53
N VAL A 45 11.60 12.99 -9.98
CA VAL A 45 12.79 12.20 -9.66
C VAL A 45 13.03 12.11 -8.15
N THR A 46 12.86 13.23 -7.45
CA THR A 46 13.01 13.28 -5.98
C THR A 46 11.98 12.40 -5.28
N ALA A 47 10.72 12.44 -5.71
CA ALA A 47 9.65 11.64 -5.12
C ALA A 47 9.82 10.14 -5.42
N VAL A 48 10.22 9.77 -6.64
CA VAL A 48 10.57 8.39 -7.02
C VAL A 48 11.71 7.85 -6.16
N ALA A 49 12.77 8.64 -5.98
CA ALA A 49 13.90 8.26 -5.14
C ALA A 49 13.49 8.04 -3.68
N ALA A 50 12.67 8.94 -3.12
CA ALA A 50 12.13 8.79 -1.76
C ALA A 50 11.25 7.54 -1.61
N MET A 51 10.36 7.29 -2.58
CA MET A 51 9.53 6.09 -2.61
C MET A 51 10.38 4.81 -2.64
N ARG A 52 11.40 4.75 -3.50
CA ARG A 52 12.32 3.61 -3.61
C ARG A 52 13.15 3.39 -2.36
N ALA A 53 13.54 4.46 -1.67
CA ALA A 53 14.24 4.34 -0.39
C ALA A 53 13.30 3.82 0.72
N ALA A 54 12.04 4.23 0.71
CA ALA A 54 11.05 3.85 1.73
C ALA A 54 10.47 2.44 1.53
N ALA A 55 10.26 1.99 0.30
CA ALA A 55 9.55 0.74 -0.01
C ALA A 55 10.21 -0.53 0.58
N PRO A 56 11.55 -0.73 0.53
CA PRO A 56 12.20 -1.87 1.16
C PRO A 56 12.03 -1.91 2.69
N CYS A 57 11.68 -0.76 3.29
CA CYS A 57 11.52 -0.59 4.73
C CYS A 57 10.10 -0.75 5.23
N LEU A 58 9.15 -1.11 4.37
CA LEU A 58 7.76 -1.35 4.76
C LEU A 58 7.69 -2.44 5.83
N GLY A 59 7.24 -2.04 7.03
CA GLY A 59 7.10 -2.92 8.19
C GLY A 59 5.71 -3.56 8.34
N GLU A 60 4.78 -3.23 7.45
CA GLU A 60 3.39 -3.70 7.47
C GLU A 60 2.95 -4.20 6.08
N PRO A 61 2.00 -5.15 6.01
CA PRO A 61 1.47 -5.61 4.74
C PRO A 61 0.79 -4.46 3.98
N ILE A 62 1.08 -4.34 2.68
CA ILE A 62 0.41 -3.37 1.82
C ILE A 62 -0.88 -3.95 1.23
N THR A 63 -1.77 -3.07 0.76
CA THR A 63 -2.96 -3.47 0.01
C THR A 63 -2.64 -3.53 -1.49
N GLY A 64 -3.52 -4.15 -2.28
CA GLY A 64 -3.43 -4.14 -3.74
C GLY A 64 -3.45 -2.73 -4.34
N GLU A 65 -4.15 -1.78 -3.71
CA GLU A 65 -4.17 -0.38 -4.12
C GLU A 65 -2.83 0.32 -3.90
N HIS A 66 -2.18 0.08 -2.75
CA HIS A 66 -0.82 0.60 -2.49
C HIS A 66 0.19 0.01 -3.48
N ALA A 67 0.11 -1.30 -3.76
CA ALA A 67 0.95 -1.94 -4.77
C ALA A 67 0.70 -1.37 -6.17
N ALA A 68 -0.55 -1.11 -6.55
CA ALA A 68 -0.88 -0.49 -7.84
C ALA A 68 -0.30 0.92 -7.99
N GLN A 69 -0.27 1.72 -6.91
CA GLN A 69 0.37 3.04 -6.93
C GLN A 69 1.89 2.94 -7.13
N LEU A 70 2.56 1.99 -6.47
CA LEU A 70 3.99 1.73 -6.68
C LEU A 70 4.29 1.36 -8.13
N HIS A 71 3.49 0.45 -8.70
CA HIS A 71 3.63 0.03 -10.10
C HIS A 71 3.33 1.15 -11.09
N LEU A 72 2.35 2.01 -10.81
CA LEU A 72 2.11 3.21 -11.62
C LEU A 72 3.34 4.11 -11.65
N VAL A 73 3.96 4.40 -10.50
CA VAL A 73 5.18 5.23 -10.47
C VAL A 73 6.31 4.58 -11.27
N GLY A 74 6.46 3.25 -11.19
CA GLY A 74 7.39 2.51 -12.04
C GLY A 74 7.09 2.65 -13.54
N ALA A 75 5.82 2.66 -13.93
CA ALA A 75 5.41 2.90 -15.32
C ALA A 75 5.72 4.33 -15.78
N LEU A 76 5.48 5.33 -14.92
CA LEU A 76 5.78 6.74 -15.23
C LEU A 76 7.28 6.95 -15.41
N GLU A 77 8.10 6.33 -14.57
CA GLU A 77 9.54 6.40 -14.69
C GLU A 77 10.04 5.74 -15.98
N ALA A 78 9.54 4.54 -16.30
CA ALA A 78 9.84 3.87 -17.56
C ALA A 78 9.43 4.72 -18.77
N LEU A 79 8.32 5.48 -18.68
CA LEU A 79 7.86 6.36 -19.74
C LEU A 79 8.81 7.55 -19.94
N VAL A 80 9.28 8.17 -18.86
CA VAL A 80 10.31 9.25 -18.91
C VAL A 80 11.59 8.73 -19.56
N GLU A 81 11.96 7.49 -19.28
CA GLU A 81 13.15 6.83 -19.82
C GLU A 81 12.94 6.18 -21.21
N GLN A 82 11.77 6.34 -21.81
CA GLN A 82 11.40 5.78 -23.13
C GLN A 82 11.55 4.24 -23.20
N ARG A 83 11.25 3.55 -22.10
CA ARG A 83 11.25 2.09 -21.99
C ARG A 83 9.82 1.55 -22.14
N ASP A 84 9.25 1.66 -23.34
CA ASP A 84 7.83 1.34 -23.61
C ASP A 84 7.39 -0.05 -23.10
N ALA A 85 8.22 -1.07 -23.27
CA ALA A 85 7.93 -2.41 -22.77
C ALA A 85 7.79 -2.46 -21.23
N ASP A 86 8.56 -1.64 -20.52
CA ASP A 86 8.53 -1.55 -19.06
C ASP A 86 7.32 -0.76 -18.57
N VAL A 87 6.87 0.24 -19.34
CA VAL A 87 5.60 0.95 -19.08
C VAL A 87 4.45 -0.05 -19.07
N THR A 88 4.32 -0.85 -20.14
CA THR A 88 3.23 -1.83 -20.24
C THR A 88 3.33 -2.90 -19.15
N ARG A 89 4.53 -3.43 -18.86
CA ARG A 89 4.73 -4.43 -17.78
C ARG A 89 4.34 -3.87 -16.41
N ALA A 90 4.75 -2.65 -16.08
CA ALA A 90 4.41 -2.01 -14.82
C ALA A 90 2.91 -1.71 -14.72
N LEU A 91 2.25 -1.25 -15.80
CA LEU A 91 0.80 -1.07 -15.81
C LEU A 91 0.03 -2.39 -15.69
N ARG A 92 0.53 -3.49 -16.28
CA ARG A 92 -0.03 -4.83 -16.05
C ARG A 92 0.02 -5.21 -14.58
N ALA A 93 1.13 -4.90 -13.90
CA ALA A 93 1.26 -5.14 -12.47
C ALA A 93 0.28 -4.27 -11.66
N ALA A 94 0.09 -3.00 -12.03
CA ALA A 94 -0.89 -2.13 -11.38
C ALA A 94 -2.33 -2.65 -11.52
N VAL A 95 -2.74 -3.06 -12.73
CA VAL A 95 -4.07 -3.65 -13.00
C VAL A 95 -4.28 -4.96 -12.26
N ALA A 96 -3.25 -5.80 -12.16
CA ALA A 96 -3.37 -7.07 -11.44
C ALA A 96 -3.39 -6.89 -9.91
N ALA A 97 -2.62 -5.94 -9.39
CA ALA A 97 -2.57 -5.62 -7.97
C ALA A 97 -3.92 -5.04 -7.49
N SER A 98 -4.53 -4.16 -8.28
CA SER A 98 -5.84 -3.60 -8.01
C SER A 98 -6.75 -3.84 -9.21
N GLY A 99 -7.70 -4.77 -9.06
CA GLY A 99 -8.68 -5.10 -10.11
C GLY A 99 -9.61 -3.93 -10.50
N THR A 100 -9.51 -2.80 -9.81
CA THR A 100 -10.22 -1.54 -10.10
C THR A 100 -9.29 -0.42 -10.55
N PHE A 101 -8.01 -0.70 -10.80
CA PHE A 101 -7.04 0.31 -11.23
C PHE A 101 -7.42 0.92 -12.58
N ASP A 102 -7.50 2.25 -12.59
CA ASP A 102 -7.66 3.04 -13.80
C ASP A 102 -6.92 4.37 -13.67
N LEU A 103 -6.60 4.96 -14.82
CA LEU A 103 -6.13 6.32 -14.91
C LEU A 103 -7.31 7.21 -15.29
N THR A 104 -7.41 8.39 -14.68
CA THR A 104 -8.45 9.34 -15.06
C THR A 104 -8.23 9.86 -16.48
N GLY A 105 -9.26 10.44 -17.09
CA GLY A 105 -9.15 11.09 -18.41
C GLY A 105 -8.16 12.25 -18.40
N THR A 106 -7.93 12.89 -17.25
CA THR A 106 -6.93 13.95 -17.08
C THR A 106 -5.51 13.42 -16.98
N GLN A 107 -5.30 12.27 -16.32
CA GLN A 107 -3.98 11.62 -16.20
C GLN A 107 -3.54 11.00 -17.53
N ALA A 108 -4.46 10.31 -18.22
CA ALA A 108 -4.18 9.65 -19.49
C ALA A 108 -5.33 9.92 -20.49
N PRO A 109 -5.30 11.06 -21.19
CA PRO A 109 -6.28 11.39 -22.22
C PRO A 109 -6.34 10.32 -23.32
N PRO A 110 -7.49 10.18 -24.01
CA PRO A 110 -7.62 9.28 -25.16
C PRO A 110 -6.51 9.53 -26.21
N GLY A 111 -5.87 8.45 -26.66
CA GLY A 111 -4.77 8.50 -27.63
C GLY A 111 -3.39 8.87 -27.06
N SER A 112 -3.27 9.16 -25.76
CA SER A 112 -1.96 9.34 -25.13
C SER A 112 -1.19 8.02 -25.08
N PRO A 113 0.16 8.04 -25.14
CA PRO A 113 0.98 6.83 -25.03
C PRO A 113 0.67 6.01 -23.77
N LEU A 114 0.45 6.70 -22.65
CA LEU A 114 0.13 6.05 -21.38
C LEU A 114 -1.26 5.37 -21.40
N ARG A 115 -2.27 6.00 -22.03
CA ARG A 115 -3.58 5.37 -22.23
C ARG A 115 -3.46 4.11 -23.10
N THR A 116 -2.76 4.20 -24.23
CA THR A 116 -2.53 3.06 -25.11
C THR A 116 -1.80 1.91 -24.39
N ALA A 117 -0.79 2.22 -23.58
CA ALA A 117 -0.08 1.21 -22.78
C ALA A 117 -0.98 0.56 -21.72
N LEU A 118 -1.87 1.34 -21.08
CA LEU A 118 -2.85 0.80 -20.11
C LEU A 118 -3.88 -0.11 -20.79
N ASP A 119 -4.38 0.29 -21.96
CA ASP A 119 -5.33 -0.52 -22.74
C ASP A 119 -4.68 -1.84 -23.18
N GLN A 120 -3.43 -1.79 -23.62
CA GLN A 120 -2.65 -2.98 -23.92
C GLN A 120 -2.43 -3.86 -22.67
N ALA A 121 -2.04 -3.26 -21.55
CA ALA A 121 -1.86 -3.97 -20.29
C ALA A 121 -3.11 -4.72 -19.84
N ARG A 122 -4.30 -4.16 -20.08
CA ARG A 122 -5.58 -4.81 -19.79
C ARG A 122 -5.91 -5.95 -20.74
N ALA A 123 -5.47 -5.89 -21.99
CA ALA A 123 -5.66 -6.95 -22.97
C ALA A 123 -4.71 -8.14 -22.72
N ASP A 124 -3.47 -7.84 -22.29
CA ASP A 124 -2.41 -8.82 -22.08
C ASP A 124 -2.45 -9.41 -20.64
N GLN A 125 -3.48 -10.19 -20.28
CA GLN A 125 -3.60 -10.77 -18.92
C GLN A 125 -3.00 -12.17 -18.76
N VAL A 126 -2.24 -12.66 -19.74
CA VAL A 126 -1.62 -13.99 -19.65
C VAL A 126 -0.36 -13.88 -18.81
N ASP A 127 -0.45 -14.28 -17.55
CA ASP A 127 0.68 -14.24 -16.63
C ASP A 127 1.39 -15.59 -16.58
N SER A 128 2.71 -15.56 -16.82
CA SER A 128 3.55 -16.72 -16.54
C SER A 128 3.85 -16.73 -15.05
N ALA A 129 3.26 -17.66 -14.30
CA ALA A 129 3.42 -17.74 -12.86
C ALA A 129 4.47 -18.78 -12.45
N GLU A 130 5.28 -18.44 -11.45
CA GLU A 130 6.18 -19.37 -10.79
C GLU A 130 5.88 -19.48 -9.29
N PRO A 131 6.11 -20.65 -8.66
CA PRO A 131 5.95 -20.81 -7.22
C PRO A 131 6.97 -19.95 -6.44
N VAL A 132 6.53 -19.30 -5.38
CA VAL A 132 7.43 -18.64 -4.43
C VAL A 132 7.70 -19.60 -3.27
N ALA A 133 8.95 -20.03 -3.12
CA ALA A 133 9.35 -20.95 -2.06
C ALA A 133 9.32 -20.25 -0.69
N ALA A 134 8.47 -20.71 0.22
CA ALA A 134 8.39 -20.22 1.59
C ALA A 134 8.21 -21.36 2.61
N PRO A 135 8.78 -21.23 3.83
CA PRO A 135 8.48 -22.13 4.94
C PRO A 135 6.99 -22.11 5.30
N ARG A 136 6.49 -23.21 5.88
CA ARG A 136 5.05 -23.34 6.22
C ARG A 136 4.51 -22.32 7.21
N CYS A 137 5.38 -21.70 8.01
CA CYS A 137 5.01 -20.68 8.99
C CYS A 137 4.97 -19.25 8.41
N VAL A 138 5.34 -19.08 7.14
CA VAL A 138 5.40 -17.77 6.48
C VAL A 138 4.35 -17.72 5.38
N THR A 139 3.56 -16.65 5.36
CA THR A 139 2.65 -16.36 4.25
C THR A 139 3.32 -15.34 3.35
N VAL A 140 3.55 -15.66 2.08
CA VAL A 140 4.05 -14.67 1.12
C VAL A 140 2.88 -13.85 0.60
N TRP A 141 3.01 -12.53 0.66
CA TRP A 141 2.11 -11.61 0.00
C TRP A 141 2.78 -11.12 -1.27
N VAL A 142 2.04 -11.14 -2.37
CA VAL A 142 2.45 -10.64 -3.68
C VAL A 142 1.47 -9.55 -4.06
N ASP A 143 1.97 -8.34 -4.27
CA ASP A 143 1.16 -7.16 -4.63
C ASP A 143 -0.02 -6.92 -3.66
N GLY A 144 0.24 -7.11 -2.36
CA GLY A 144 -0.75 -6.90 -1.31
C GLY A 144 -1.81 -8.00 -1.17
N THR A 145 -1.63 -9.16 -1.82
CA THR A 145 -2.51 -10.33 -1.67
C THR A 145 -1.71 -11.57 -1.25
N PRO A 146 -2.18 -12.38 -0.28
CA PRO A 146 -1.57 -13.66 0.04
C PRO A 146 -1.50 -14.58 -1.19
N SER A 147 -0.31 -15.07 -1.53
CA SER A 147 -0.09 -15.92 -2.70
C SER A 147 1.07 -16.90 -2.50
N THR A 148 0.98 -18.05 -3.17
CA THR A 148 2.07 -19.05 -3.26
C THR A 148 2.82 -19.00 -4.58
N SER A 149 2.45 -18.06 -5.46
CA SER A 149 3.06 -17.87 -6.77
C SER A 149 3.14 -16.38 -7.14
N ARG A 150 4.06 -16.03 -8.02
CA ARG A 150 4.18 -14.67 -8.58
C ARG A 150 4.22 -14.74 -10.10
N ALA A 151 3.78 -13.67 -10.76
CA ALA A 151 4.03 -13.50 -12.18
C ALA A 151 5.52 -13.21 -12.43
N THR A 152 6.07 -13.75 -13.52
CA THR A 152 7.48 -13.61 -13.91
C THR A 152 7.66 -12.59 -15.03
N ASP A 153 6.59 -12.24 -15.74
CA ASP A 153 6.61 -11.36 -16.90
C ASP A 153 6.26 -9.90 -16.56
N ARG A 154 6.05 -9.58 -15.28
CA ARG A 154 5.81 -8.22 -14.77
C ARG A 154 6.49 -8.01 -13.41
N PRO A 155 6.75 -6.75 -13.00
CA PRO A 155 7.24 -6.48 -11.65
C PRO A 155 6.22 -6.89 -10.59
N ALA A 156 6.70 -7.15 -9.37
CA ALA A 156 5.85 -7.54 -8.25
C ALA A 156 6.43 -7.03 -6.92
N VAL A 157 5.58 -6.70 -5.96
CA VAL A 157 5.99 -6.40 -4.58
C VAL A 157 5.83 -7.66 -3.74
N LEU A 158 6.92 -8.17 -3.18
CA LEU A 158 6.90 -9.35 -2.31
C LEU A 158 7.07 -8.94 -0.84
N GLN A 159 6.21 -9.48 0.01
CA GLN A 159 6.28 -9.33 1.46
C GLN A 159 6.04 -10.68 2.14
N PRO A 160 7.09 -11.40 2.60
CA PRO A 160 6.90 -12.54 3.47
C PRO A 160 6.45 -12.06 4.84
N VAL A 161 5.33 -12.60 5.30
CA VAL A 161 4.67 -12.24 6.56
C VAL A 161 4.76 -13.43 7.52
N GLY A 162 5.34 -13.18 8.69
CA GLY A 162 5.49 -14.17 9.75
C GLY A 162 4.18 -14.51 10.48
N PRO A 163 4.21 -15.47 11.43
CA PRO A 163 3.02 -15.92 12.14
C PRO A 163 2.41 -14.84 13.07
N GLY A 164 3.18 -13.82 13.46
CA GLY A 164 2.70 -12.68 14.24
C GLY A 164 2.18 -11.53 13.38
N HIS A 165 2.00 -11.73 12.07
CA HIS A 165 1.62 -10.72 11.07
C HIS A 165 2.68 -9.63 10.82
N GLU A 166 3.91 -9.82 11.28
CA GLU A 166 5.04 -8.96 10.97
C GLU A 166 5.56 -9.19 9.55
N VAL A 167 5.87 -8.13 8.82
CA VAL A 167 6.59 -8.22 7.54
C VAL A 167 8.06 -8.48 7.81
N LEU A 168 8.59 -9.59 7.29
CA LEU A 168 9.99 -9.96 7.48
C LEU A 168 10.92 -9.09 6.63
N TRP A 169 10.50 -8.77 5.42
CA TRP A 169 11.12 -7.81 4.52
C TRP A 169 10.15 -7.46 3.39
N THR A 170 10.41 -6.35 2.69
CA THR A 170 9.70 -5.97 1.48
C THR A 170 10.69 -5.83 0.34
N GLN A 171 10.36 -6.37 -0.84
CA GLN A 171 11.15 -6.16 -2.06
C GLN A 171 10.25 -5.92 -3.26
N VAL A 172 10.61 -4.93 -4.06
CA VAL A 172 10.04 -4.72 -5.40
C VAL A 172 10.94 -5.47 -6.38
N LEU A 173 10.42 -6.54 -6.98
CA LEU A 173 11.12 -7.33 -7.99
C LEU A 173 10.82 -6.78 -9.39
N ALA A 174 11.84 -6.71 -10.23
CA ALA A 174 11.66 -6.51 -11.66
C ALA A 174 11.08 -7.79 -12.31
N ALA A 175 10.55 -7.64 -13.53
CA ALA A 175 10.10 -8.78 -14.32
C ALA A 175 11.28 -9.74 -14.58
N GLY A 176 11.10 -11.02 -14.22
CA GLY A 176 12.09 -12.09 -14.36
C GLY A 176 13.18 -12.11 -13.29
N GLU A 177 13.17 -11.17 -12.33
CA GLU A 177 14.13 -11.17 -11.22
C GLU A 177 13.77 -12.24 -10.19
N ASP A 178 14.72 -13.10 -9.80
CA ASP A 178 14.49 -14.15 -8.79
C ASP A 178 14.26 -13.55 -7.39
N PRO A 179 13.26 -14.03 -6.63
CA PRO A 179 13.06 -13.59 -5.26
C PRO A 179 14.20 -14.09 -4.37
N PRO A 180 14.61 -13.32 -3.35
CA PRO A 180 15.53 -13.83 -2.34
C PRO A 180 14.86 -14.98 -1.59
N PRO A 181 15.64 -15.97 -1.12
CA PRO A 181 15.09 -17.08 -0.38
C PRO A 181 14.41 -16.59 0.90
N VAL A 182 13.17 -17.01 1.12
CA VAL A 182 12.43 -16.72 2.35
C VAL A 182 12.97 -17.64 3.46
N SER A 183 14.03 -17.21 4.14
CA SER A 183 14.52 -17.90 5.34
C SER A 183 13.94 -17.24 6.58
N ALA A 184 12.88 -17.81 7.13
CA ALA A 184 12.45 -17.51 8.49
C ALA A 184 12.84 -18.66 9.40
N ALA A 185 13.34 -18.35 10.59
CA ALA A 185 13.33 -19.31 11.68
C ALA A 185 11.85 -19.50 12.05
N CYS A 186 11.16 -20.42 11.38
CA CYS A 186 9.97 -21.00 11.96
C CYS A 186 10.44 -21.51 13.31
N GLY A 187 10.01 -20.85 14.40
CA GLY A 187 10.26 -21.37 15.73
C GLY A 187 9.95 -22.86 15.65
N ASP A 188 10.90 -23.69 16.06
CA ASP A 188 10.72 -25.13 16.07
C ASP A 188 9.61 -25.39 17.10
N ASP A 189 8.36 -25.22 16.66
CA ASP A 189 7.14 -25.65 17.30
C ASP A 189 7.02 -27.18 17.13
N ARG A 190 8.17 -27.86 17.06
CA ARG A 190 8.50 -28.91 18.04
C ARG A 190 8.33 -28.35 19.46
N LEU A 191 7.08 -27.98 19.78
CA LEU A 191 6.36 -28.57 20.89
C LEU A 191 6.95 -29.96 21.06
N THR A 192 7.91 -30.03 21.97
CA THR A 192 7.88 -30.94 23.09
C THR A 192 6.54 -31.66 23.05
N ARG A 193 6.49 -32.77 22.29
CA ARG A 193 5.62 -33.88 22.62
C ARG A 193 6.10 -34.21 24.02
N ARG A 194 5.49 -33.53 24.98
CA ARG A 194 5.63 -33.82 26.38
C ARG A 194 4.99 -35.18 26.42
N ASP A 195 5.82 -36.21 26.23
CA ASP A 195 5.48 -37.60 26.45
C ASP A 195 5.08 -37.65 27.93
N GLY A 196 3.81 -37.30 28.16
CA GLY A 196 3.20 -37.11 29.45
C GLY A 196 2.88 -38.45 30.07
N GLY A 197 3.91 -39.26 30.29
CA GLY A 197 3.95 -40.25 31.36
C GLY A 197 4.62 -39.60 32.58
N GLY A 198 3.88 -38.81 33.35
CA GLY A 198 4.46 -38.17 34.54
C GLY A 198 3.54 -37.20 35.25
N SER A 199 2.70 -37.73 36.14
CA SER A 199 1.89 -37.00 37.11
C SER A 199 2.72 -36.22 38.14
N ALA A 200 2.24 -35.01 38.51
CA ALA A 200 2.40 -34.26 39.78
C ALA A 200 3.04 -32.85 39.67
N PRO A 201 2.93 -31.99 40.70
CA PRO A 201 1.70 -31.46 41.30
C PRO A 201 1.68 -29.90 41.31
N ALA A 202 0.54 -29.34 41.73
CA ALA A 202 0.16 -27.93 41.70
C ALA A 202 1.16 -26.95 42.36
N ALA A 203 1.57 -25.92 41.62
CA ALA A 203 2.20 -24.72 42.14
C ALA A 203 1.43 -23.48 41.66
N LYS A 204 1.07 -22.61 42.61
CA LYS A 204 0.23 -21.41 42.44
C LYS A 204 1.00 -20.34 41.64
N VAL A 205 0.39 -19.90 40.54
CA VAL A 205 0.91 -18.83 39.66
C VAL A 205 0.43 -17.48 40.17
N GLY A 206 1.38 -16.56 40.39
CA GLY A 206 1.12 -15.15 40.70
C GLY A 206 0.75 -14.37 39.43
N LEU A 207 -0.25 -13.50 39.56
CA LEU A 207 -0.73 -12.57 38.54
C LEU A 207 0.36 -11.55 38.19
N GLY A 208 0.67 -11.46 36.90
CA GLY A 208 1.45 -10.39 36.30
C GLY A 208 0.99 -10.16 34.86
N ALA A 209 -0.16 -9.49 34.69
CA ALA A 209 -0.68 -9.09 33.39
C ALA A 209 -0.30 -7.61 33.16
N GLY A 210 0.79 -7.40 32.42
CA GLY A 210 1.18 -6.09 31.89
C GLY A 210 0.47 -5.82 30.56
N ALA A 211 -0.04 -4.61 30.42
CA ALA A 211 -0.86 -4.13 29.32
C ALA A 211 -0.16 -4.13 27.96
N ALA A 212 -0.85 -4.60 26.91
CA ALA A 212 -0.50 -4.35 25.51
C ALA A 212 -1.73 -4.47 24.60
N VAL A 213 -2.68 -3.52 24.66
CA VAL A 213 -3.72 -3.39 23.61
C VAL A 213 -4.11 -1.92 23.46
N SER A 214 -3.45 -1.18 22.56
CA SER A 214 -3.98 0.09 22.03
C SER A 214 -3.31 0.49 20.71
N ALA A 215 -3.42 -0.35 19.68
CA ALA A 215 -3.04 0.02 18.31
C ALA A 215 -4.10 -0.31 17.24
N GLY A 216 -5.12 -1.12 17.56
CA GLY A 216 -6.08 -1.60 16.55
C GLY A 216 -7.23 -0.65 16.17
N ALA A 217 -7.52 0.39 16.96
CA ALA A 217 -8.71 1.22 16.74
C ALA A 217 -8.51 2.37 15.73
N ALA A 218 -7.28 2.88 15.57
CA ALA A 218 -7.03 4.01 14.67
C ALA A 218 -7.14 3.63 13.18
N GLY A 219 -6.76 2.40 12.82
CA GLY A 219 -6.81 1.92 11.43
C GLY A 219 -8.23 1.82 10.87
N ALA A 220 -9.20 1.40 11.69
CA ALA A 220 -10.60 1.27 11.25
C ALA A 220 -11.27 2.63 10.95
N PHE A 221 -10.91 3.70 11.70
CA PHE A 221 -11.46 5.04 11.46
C PHE A 221 -10.85 5.71 10.22
N LEU A 222 -9.57 5.46 9.93
CA LEU A 222 -8.94 5.96 8.70
C LEU A 222 -9.49 5.28 7.45
N PHE A 223 -9.74 3.96 7.51
CA PHE A 223 -10.39 3.21 6.42
C PHE A 223 -11.80 3.73 6.10
N LEU A 224 -12.60 4.06 7.13
CA LEU A 224 -13.94 4.61 6.92
C LEU A 224 -13.91 6.06 6.40
N ALA A 225 -12.92 6.86 6.81
CA ALA A 225 -12.76 8.23 6.32
C ALA A 225 -12.35 8.29 4.84
N ASP A 226 -11.51 7.35 4.39
CA ASP A 226 -11.06 7.28 2.99
C ASP A 226 -12.18 6.82 2.03
N ARG A 227 -13.02 5.86 2.48
CA ARG A 227 -14.25 5.46 1.79
C ARG A 227 -15.25 6.60 1.61
N ALA A 228 -15.41 7.46 2.63
CA ALA A 228 -16.30 8.61 2.51
C ALA A 228 -15.76 9.62 1.48
N LYS A 229 -14.45 9.86 1.44
CA LYS A 229 -13.84 10.82 0.52
C LYS A 229 -14.01 10.42 -0.95
N THR A 230 -13.85 9.15 -1.26
CA THR A 230 -14.00 8.61 -2.63
C THR A 230 -15.44 8.67 -3.14
N GLU A 231 -16.43 8.47 -2.26
CA GLU A 231 -17.86 8.60 -2.62
C GLU A 231 -18.26 10.06 -2.92
N TRP A 232 -17.71 11.03 -2.18
CA TRP A 232 -17.98 12.46 -2.42
C TRP A 232 -17.33 13.01 -3.69
N GLN A 233 -16.16 12.48 -4.09
CA GLN A 233 -15.51 12.87 -5.34
C GLN A 233 -16.29 12.38 -6.57
N GLY A 234 -16.87 11.18 -6.49
CA GLY A 234 -17.75 10.67 -7.55
C GLY A 234 -19.00 11.53 -7.79
N ILE A 235 -19.59 12.08 -6.72
CA ILE A 235 -20.77 12.96 -6.83
C ILE A 235 -20.40 14.32 -7.45
N ALA A 236 -19.22 14.87 -7.11
CA ALA A 236 -18.75 16.14 -7.67
C ALA A 236 -18.49 16.05 -9.19
N ASP A 237 -17.88 14.94 -9.63
CA ASP A 237 -17.62 14.70 -11.05
C ASP A 237 -18.92 14.42 -11.83
N GLN A 238 -19.90 13.78 -11.21
CA GLN A 238 -21.19 13.49 -11.85
C GLN A 238 -22.04 14.75 -12.08
N ILE A 239 -21.97 15.72 -11.16
CA ILE A 239 -22.62 17.04 -11.32
C ILE A 239 -21.99 17.85 -12.46
N ALA A 240 -20.69 17.68 -12.73
CA ALA A 240 -19.99 18.40 -13.82
C ALA A 240 -20.31 17.85 -15.22
N VAL A 241 -20.80 16.61 -15.32
CA VAL A 241 -21.06 15.94 -16.61
C VAL A 241 -22.50 16.11 -17.08
N ASP A 242 -23.47 16.21 -16.16
CA ASP A 242 -24.89 16.23 -16.51
C ASP A 242 -25.45 17.61 -16.91
N ASP A 243 -24.71 18.71 -16.72
CA ASP A 243 -25.20 20.06 -17.06
C ASP A 243 -24.10 20.98 -17.62
N PRO A 244 -23.84 20.96 -18.94
CA PRO A 244 -22.78 21.76 -19.58
C PRO A 244 -23.08 23.27 -19.61
N GLU A 245 -24.26 23.72 -19.16
CA GLU A 245 -24.59 25.14 -18.99
C GLU A 245 -23.93 25.75 -17.72
N ILE A 246 -23.33 24.92 -16.85
CA ILE A 246 -22.57 25.34 -15.64
C ILE A 246 -21.07 25.55 -15.98
N LEU A 247 -20.76 26.18 -17.12
CA LEU A 247 -19.39 26.62 -17.42
C LEU A 247 -19.17 28.12 -17.17
N ASP A 248 -20.20 28.83 -16.71
CA ASP A 248 -20.11 30.23 -16.27
C ASP A 248 -20.90 30.42 -14.96
N PRO A 249 -20.38 29.92 -13.81
CA PRO A 249 -21.09 30.03 -12.55
C PRO A 249 -21.30 31.51 -12.22
N THR A 250 -22.56 31.90 -12.03
CA THR A 250 -22.87 33.28 -11.68
C THR A 250 -22.13 33.65 -10.38
N PRO A 251 -21.69 34.92 -10.21
CA PRO A 251 -21.02 35.34 -8.98
C PRO A 251 -21.79 34.99 -7.69
N GLN A 252 -23.12 34.89 -7.76
CA GLN A 252 -23.98 34.47 -6.67
C GLN A 252 -23.83 32.99 -6.31
N GLN A 253 -23.70 32.09 -7.30
CA GLN A 253 -23.46 30.67 -7.06
C GLN A 253 -22.08 30.43 -6.44
N VAL A 254 -21.05 31.16 -6.89
CA VAL A 254 -19.71 31.10 -6.30
C VAL A 254 -19.72 31.58 -4.84
N SER A 255 -20.44 32.67 -4.52
CA SER A 255 -20.58 33.13 -3.14
C SER A 255 -21.33 32.13 -2.25
N HIS A 256 -22.36 31.48 -2.79
CA HIS A 256 -23.13 30.49 -2.03
C HIS A 256 -22.29 29.25 -1.71
N PHE A 257 -21.50 28.76 -2.68
CA PHE A 257 -20.60 27.62 -2.50
C PHE A 257 -19.45 27.92 -1.52
N THR A 258 -18.85 29.11 -1.63
CA THR A 258 -17.74 29.53 -0.76
C THR A 258 -18.16 29.79 0.68
N GLU A 259 -19.42 30.15 0.95
CA GLU A 259 -19.92 30.31 2.33
C GLU A 259 -20.41 29.00 2.97
N THR A 260 -20.93 28.05 2.18
CA THR A 260 -21.51 26.80 2.70
C THR A 260 -20.47 25.71 2.93
N LEU A 261 -19.47 25.59 2.05
CA LEU A 261 -18.42 24.56 2.16
C LEU A 261 -17.59 24.65 3.46
N PRO A 262 -17.13 25.83 3.91
CA PRO A 262 -16.38 25.94 5.15
C PRO A 262 -17.22 25.57 6.38
N ARG A 263 -18.53 25.89 6.39
CA ARG A 263 -19.42 25.53 7.51
C ARG A 263 -19.66 24.02 7.59
N GLN A 264 -19.81 23.34 6.46
CA GLN A 264 -19.99 21.89 6.43
C GLN A 264 -18.69 21.14 6.76
N ALA A 265 -17.55 21.61 6.24
CA ALA A 265 -16.23 21.05 6.56
C ALA A 265 -15.88 21.23 8.06
N ASN A 266 -16.22 22.38 8.65
CA ASN A 266 -16.02 22.63 10.07
C ASN A 266 -17.00 21.83 10.97
N ALA A 267 -18.23 21.58 10.51
CA ALA A 267 -19.19 20.74 11.23
C ALA A 267 -18.75 19.26 11.28
N PHE A 268 -18.23 18.72 10.17
CA PHE A 268 -17.69 17.36 10.13
C PHE A 268 -16.40 17.22 10.94
N SER A 269 -15.50 18.20 10.87
CA SER A 269 -14.28 18.21 11.68
C SER A 269 -14.59 18.29 13.18
N GLY A 270 -15.60 19.07 13.57
CA GLY A 270 -16.09 19.13 14.95
C GLY A 270 -16.69 17.81 15.44
N ALA A 271 -17.44 17.09 14.59
CA ALA A 271 -18.01 15.80 14.93
C ALA A 271 -16.94 14.69 15.08
N ALA A 272 -15.91 14.69 14.23
CA ALA A 272 -14.80 13.74 14.30
C ALA A 272 -13.92 13.96 15.55
N ILE A 273 -13.62 15.22 15.88
CA ILE A 273 -12.89 15.58 17.11
C ILE A 273 -13.70 15.23 18.36
N GLY A 274 -15.03 15.46 18.33
CA GLY A 274 -15.94 15.07 19.41
C GLY A 274 -16.00 13.56 19.65
N ALA A 275 -16.08 12.75 18.58
CA ALA A 275 -16.07 11.29 18.67
C ALA A 275 -14.73 10.74 19.21
N GLY A 276 -13.61 11.33 18.81
CA GLY A 276 -12.28 10.98 19.34
C GLY A 276 -12.14 11.28 20.85
N ALA A 277 -12.69 12.40 21.31
CA ALA A 277 -12.65 12.77 22.73
C ALA A 277 -13.49 11.83 23.61
N VAL A 278 -14.65 11.35 23.12
CA VAL A 278 -15.50 10.38 23.84
C VAL A 278 -14.82 9.01 23.92
N ALA A 279 -14.14 8.56 22.86
CA ALA A 279 -13.41 7.29 22.85
C ALA A 279 -12.22 7.29 23.83
N LEU A 280 -11.48 8.40 23.93
CA LEU A 280 -10.39 8.55 24.90
C LEU A 280 -10.90 8.65 26.35
N GLY A 281 -12.06 9.29 26.58
CA GLY A 281 -12.66 9.38 27.91
C GLY A 281 -13.16 8.05 28.47
N LEU A 282 -13.69 7.17 27.62
CA LEU A 282 -14.15 5.82 28.02
C LEU A 282 -12.98 4.84 28.22
N GLY A 283 -11.88 5.00 27.48
CA GLY A 283 -10.65 4.23 27.70
C GLY A 283 -9.99 4.56 29.05
N ALA A 284 -10.00 5.83 29.45
CA ALA A 284 -9.39 6.27 30.71
C ALA A 284 -10.17 5.84 31.97
N THR A 285 -11.49 5.66 31.87
CA THR A 285 -12.33 5.22 33.02
C THR A 285 -12.25 3.72 33.30
N LEU A 286 -11.99 2.89 32.28
CA LEU A 286 -11.79 1.45 32.46
C LEU A 286 -10.43 1.09 33.10
N VAL A 287 -9.42 1.95 32.97
CA VAL A 287 -8.09 1.73 33.59
C VAL A 287 -8.06 2.10 35.08
N LEU A 288 -9.01 2.92 35.55
CA LEU A 288 -9.04 3.40 36.94
C LEU A 288 -9.91 2.55 37.90
N THR A 289 -10.51 1.45 37.43
CA THR A 289 -11.43 0.62 38.25
C THR A 289 -10.99 -0.83 38.47
N TRP A 290 -9.69 -1.13 38.30
CA TRP A 290 -9.08 -2.42 38.63
C TRP A 290 -7.85 -2.27 39.52
#